data_AF-A0A4R4Q8M0-F1
#
_entry.id   AF-A0A4R4Q8M0-F1
#
_cell.length_a   1.000
_cell.length_b   1.000
_cell.length_c   1.000
_cell.angle_alpha   90.00
_cell.angle_beta   90.00
_cell.angle_gamma   90.00
#
_symmetry.space_group_name_H-M   'P 1'
#
loop_
_entity.id
_entity.type
_entity.pdbx_description
1 polymer ?
#
loop_
_entity_poly.entity_id
_entity_poly.type
_entity_poly.pdbx_seq_one_letter_code
_entity_poly.pdbx_strand_id
1 'polypeptide(L)'
;MDVTTSPPAQPAELNTAGLYAAADGLIWMALHRAGEKLRRTPACPRARRAEANQISASALHTVLPVDEAYVDQWGLLADAFDRADEIAARYGTDPQCLRDSLSVYCRELLAAGVEHEFRHVPGALSVCVKEPAHA
;
A
#
# COMPACT_ATOMS: atom_id res chain seq x y z
N MET A 1 40.37 18.38 -30.58
CA MET A 1 40.01 17.32 -29.62
C MET A 1 39.16 18.00 -28.56
N ASP A 2 37.85 18.03 -28.77
CA ASP A 2 36.93 18.63 -27.81
C ASP A 2 36.59 17.62 -26.72
N VAL A 3 36.93 17.98 -25.47
CA VAL A 3 36.55 17.25 -24.28
C VAL A 3 35.12 17.68 -23.93
N THR A 4 34.14 16.87 -24.35
CA THR A 4 32.76 17.01 -23.86
C THR A 4 32.75 16.73 -22.37
N THR A 5 32.73 17.80 -21.57
CA THR A 5 32.55 17.72 -20.13
C THR A 5 31.08 17.38 -19.88
N SER A 6 30.82 16.16 -19.40
CA SER A 6 29.49 15.74 -18.94
C SER A 6 29.07 16.64 -17.77
N PRO A 7 27.86 17.23 -17.76
CA PRO A 7 27.40 18.00 -16.61
C PRO A 7 27.35 17.11 -15.36
N PRO A 8 27.59 17.67 -14.16
CA PRO A 8 27.48 16.91 -12.92
C PRO A 8 26.05 16.35 -12.80
N ALA A 9 25.93 15.08 -12.41
CA ALA A 9 24.64 14.47 -12.12
C ALA A 9 23.91 15.33 -11.08
N GLN A 10 22.80 15.95 -11.47
CA GLN A 10 21.91 16.62 -10.54
C GLN A 10 21.42 15.58 -9.52
N PRO A 11 21.32 15.92 -8.23
CA PRO A 11 20.66 15.03 -7.27
C PRO A 11 19.25 14.77 -7.80
N ALA A 12 18.90 13.49 -7.98
CA ALA A 12 17.57 13.12 -8.40
C ALA A 12 16.59 13.64 -7.35
N GLU A 13 15.84 14.69 -7.67
CA GLU A 13 14.73 15.12 -6.83
C GLU A 13 13.84 13.91 -6.61
N LEU A 14 13.47 13.67 -5.35
CA LEU A 14 12.56 12.58 -5.01
C LEU A 14 11.30 12.77 -5.86
N ASN A 15 11.03 11.84 -6.78
CA ASN A 15 9.82 11.89 -7.60
C ASN A 15 8.64 11.45 -6.73
N THR A 16 8.22 12.35 -5.83
CA THR A 16 7.21 12.10 -4.80
C THR A 16 5.85 11.75 -5.41
N ALA A 17 5.48 12.39 -6.52
CA ALA A 17 4.27 12.05 -7.26
C ALA A 17 4.33 10.60 -7.82
N GLY A 18 5.48 10.20 -8.35
CA GLY A 18 5.71 8.83 -8.80
C GLY A 18 5.67 7.81 -7.65
N LEU A 19 6.24 8.15 -6.49
CA LEU A 19 6.18 7.32 -5.29
C LEU A 19 4.73 7.14 -4.82
N TYR A 20 3.94 8.22 -4.76
CA TYR A 20 2.52 8.16 -4.38
C TYR A 20 1.70 7.29 -5.35
N ALA A 21 1.91 7.44 -6.66
CA ALA A 21 1.25 6.58 -7.64
C ALA A 21 1.64 5.10 -7.49
N ALA A 22 2.93 4.81 -7.20
CA ALA A 22 3.39 3.45 -6.98
C ALA A 22 2.81 2.84 -5.68
N ALA A 23 2.74 3.64 -4.61
CA ALA A 23 2.16 3.25 -3.34
C ALA A 23 0.65 2.99 -3.43
N ASP A 24 -0.10 3.83 -4.16
CA ASP A 24 -1.52 3.60 -4.46
C ASP A 24 -1.75 2.23 -5.11
N GLY A 25 -0.92 1.88 -6.10
CA GLY A 25 -0.95 0.55 -6.73
C GLY A 25 -0.66 -0.59 -5.75
N LEU A 26 0.29 -0.41 -4.83
CA LEU A 26 0.58 -1.40 -3.78
C LEU A 26 -0.61 -1.57 -2.82
N ILE A 27 -1.26 -0.48 -2.43
CA ILE A 27 -2.43 -0.51 -1.55
C ILE A 27 -3.59 -1.25 -2.22
N TRP A 28 -3.90 -0.92 -3.48
CA TRP A 28 -4.93 -1.62 -4.25
C TRP A 28 -4.66 -3.12 -4.35
N MET A 29 -3.42 -3.51 -4.63
CA MET A 29 -3.02 -4.92 -4.69
C MET A 29 -3.14 -5.59 -3.32
N ALA A 30 -2.71 -4.93 -2.25
CA ALA A 30 -2.79 -5.45 -0.89
C ALA A 30 -4.24 -5.70 -0.47
N LEU A 31 -5.13 -4.71 -0.67
CA LEU A 31 -6.56 -4.83 -0.38
C LEU A 31 -7.22 -5.91 -1.24
N HIS A 32 -6.85 -6.02 -2.51
CA HIS A 32 -7.36 -7.09 -3.38
C HIS A 32 -6.97 -8.48 -2.84
N ARG A 33 -5.69 -8.69 -2.50
CA ARG A 33 -5.21 -9.94 -1.90
C ARG A 33 -5.90 -10.23 -0.56
N ALA A 34 -6.08 -9.21 0.28
CA ALA A 34 -6.78 -9.31 1.55
C ALA A 34 -8.25 -9.73 1.35
N GLY A 35 -8.97 -9.13 0.39
CA GLY A 35 -10.34 -9.50 0.05
C GLY A 35 -10.47 -10.94 -0.47
N GLU A 36 -9.56 -11.38 -1.33
CA GLU A 36 -9.52 -12.77 -1.80
C GLU A 36 -9.31 -13.78 -0.66
N LYS A 37 -8.45 -13.43 0.31
CA LYS A 37 -8.30 -14.23 1.53
C LYS A 37 -9.55 -14.17 2.40
N LEU A 38 -10.12 -12.98 2.61
CA LEU A 38 -11.30 -12.72 3.44
C LEU A 38 -12.49 -13.60 3.05
N ARG A 39 -12.71 -13.80 1.74
CA ARG A 39 -13.76 -14.71 1.20
C ARG A 39 -13.67 -16.16 1.73
N ARG A 40 -12.48 -16.57 2.17
CA ARG A 40 -12.18 -17.93 2.66
C ARG A 40 -12.19 -18.02 4.18
N THR A 41 -12.37 -16.91 4.88
CA THR A 41 -12.40 -16.85 6.34
C THR A 41 -13.84 -16.99 6.90
N PRO A 42 -13.98 -17.21 8.21
CA PRO A 42 -15.29 -17.18 8.87
C PRO A 42 -16.04 -15.84 8.77
N ALA A 43 -15.35 -14.71 8.55
CA ALA A 43 -16.00 -13.41 8.35
C ALA A 43 -16.85 -13.35 7.07
N CYS A 44 -16.63 -14.25 6.11
CA CYS A 44 -17.49 -14.42 4.93
C CYS A 44 -18.32 -15.70 5.05
N PRO A 45 -19.45 -15.68 5.81
CA PRO A 45 -20.28 -16.86 6.01
C PRO A 45 -20.87 -17.33 4.68
N ARG A 46 -21.11 -18.65 4.56
CA ARG A 46 -21.58 -19.28 3.32
C ARG A 46 -22.77 -18.57 2.68
N ALA A 47 -23.72 -18.09 3.50
CA ALA A 47 -24.91 -17.38 3.05
C ALA A 47 -24.60 -16.05 2.31
N ARG A 48 -23.48 -15.39 2.65
CA ARG A 48 -23.07 -14.12 2.04
C ARG A 48 -22.06 -14.26 0.91
N ARG A 49 -21.57 -15.47 0.61
CA ARG A 49 -20.54 -15.67 -0.42
C ARG A 49 -20.97 -15.26 -1.82
N ALA A 50 -22.24 -15.49 -2.17
CA ALA A 50 -22.77 -15.09 -3.48
C ALA A 50 -22.71 -13.56 -3.65
N GLU A 51 -23.10 -12.81 -2.62
CA GLU A 51 -22.99 -11.35 -2.55
C GLU A 51 -21.52 -10.90 -2.56
N ALA A 52 -20.67 -11.49 -1.71
CA ALA A 52 -19.24 -11.17 -1.62
C ALA A 52 -18.47 -11.39 -2.93
N ASN A 53 -18.91 -12.34 -3.76
CA ASN A 53 -18.32 -12.59 -5.07
C ASN A 53 -18.68 -11.53 -6.12
N GLN A 54 -19.73 -10.75 -5.90
CA GLN A 54 -20.13 -9.63 -6.78
C GLN A 54 -19.40 -8.34 -6.44
N ILE A 55 -18.81 -8.25 -5.25
CA ILE A 55 -18.04 -7.08 -4.80
C ILE A 55 -16.58 -7.27 -5.24
N SER A 56 -15.93 -6.19 -5.69
CA SER A 56 -14.48 -6.21 -5.93
C SER A 56 -13.74 -6.64 -4.67
N ALA A 57 -12.76 -7.55 -4.80
CA ALA A 57 -12.00 -8.01 -3.64
C ALA A 57 -11.33 -6.85 -2.88
N SER A 58 -10.85 -5.82 -3.59
CA SER A 58 -10.24 -4.64 -2.99
C SER A 58 -11.19 -3.73 -2.22
N ALA A 59 -12.51 -3.91 -2.38
CA ALA A 59 -13.53 -3.17 -1.66
C ALA A 59 -14.30 -4.06 -0.67
N LEU A 60 -13.98 -5.35 -0.57
CA LEU A 60 -14.80 -6.29 0.20
C LEU A 60 -14.86 -5.95 1.69
N HIS A 61 -13.79 -5.36 2.23
CA HIS A 61 -13.71 -4.94 3.63
C HIS A 61 -14.68 -3.81 3.99
N THR A 62 -15.20 -3.06 3.03
CA THR A 62 -16.20 -2.01 3.31
C THR A 62 -17.58 -2.58 3.64
N VAL A 63 -17.84 -3.82 3.22
CA VAL A 63 -19.09 -4.56 3.48
C VAL A 63 -18.91 -5.64 4.55
N LEU A 64 -17.69 -6.16 4.67
CA LEU A 64 -17.27 -7.15 5.66
C LEU A 64 -16.04 -6.61 6.42
N PRO A 65 -16.19 -5.58 7.27
CA PRO A 65 -15.09 -5.09 8.09
C PRO A 65 -14.61 -6.17 9.04
N VAL A 66 -13.31 -6.15 9.33
CA VAL A 66 -12.63 -7.19 10.11
C VAL A 66 -11.85 -6.53 11.23
N ASP A 67 -12.10 -6.94 12.48
CA ASP A 67 -11.29 -6.46 13.61
C ASP A 67 -9.79 -6.64 13.34
N GLU A 68 -8.97 -5.68 13.76
CA GLU A 68 -7.52 -5.70 13.56
C GLU A 68 -6.88 -7.01 14.05
N ALA A 69 -7.37 -7.57 15.16
CA ALA A 69 -6.91 -8.86 15.67
C ALA A 69 -7.10 -10.00 14.65
N TYR A 70 -8.19 -9.96 13.88
CA TYR A 70 -8.48 -10.95 12.84
C TYR A 70 -7.73 -10.68 11.53
N VAL A 71 -7.36 -9.42 11.24
CA VAL A 71 -6.50 -9.09 10.10
C VAL A 71 -5.17 -9.85 10.21
N ASP A 72 -4.59 -9.83 11.41
CA ASP A 72 -3.33 -10.53 11.69
C ASP A 72 -3.54 -12.04 11.87
N GLN A 73 -4.57 -12.47 12.62
CA GLN A 73 -4.85 -13.89 12.82
C GLN A 73 -5.05 -14.65 11.50
N TRP A 74 -5.69 -14.04 10.51
CA TRP A 74 -5.90 -14.65 9.20
C TRP A 74 -4.83 -14.30 8.18
N GLY A 75 -3.81 -13.52 8.58
CA GLY A 75 -2.71 -13.11 7.71
C GLY A 75 -3.21 -12.42 6.45
N LEU A 76 -4.23 -11.55 6.55
CA LEU A 76 -4.85 -10.93 5.37
C LEU A 76 -3.84 -10.14 4.54
N LEU A 77 -2.89 -9.49 5.21
CA LEU A 77 -1.80 -8.72 4.59
C LEU A 77 -0.47 -9.49 4.48
N ALA A 78 -0.45 -10.79 4.80
CA ALA A 78 0.75 -11.61 4.62
C ALA A 78 1.18 -11.59 3.15
N ASP A 79 2.46 -11.28 2.92
CA ASP A 79 3.08 -11.14 1.60
C ASP A 79 2.36 -10.11 0.70
N ALA A 80 1.68 -9.12 1.26
CA ALA A 80 0.97 -8.11 0.46
C ALA A 80 1.92 -7.09 -0.20
N PHE A 81 3.14 -6.96 0.32
CA PHE A 81 4.08 -5.88 0.01
C PHE A 81 5.40 -6.37 -0.59
N ASP A 82 5.42 -7.53 -1.26
CA ASP A 82 6.64 -8.12 -1.87
C ASP A 82 7.39 -7.17 -2.82
N ARG A 83 6.67 -6.23 -3.41
CA ARG A 83 7.15 -5.24 -4.36
C ARG A 83 7.66 -3.95 -3.73
N ALA A 84 7.47 -3.78 -2.42
CA ALA A 84 7.80 -2.53 -1.71
C ALA A 84 9.29 -2.24 -1.73
N ASP A 85 10.16 -3.26 -1.59
CA ASP A 85 11.61 -3.05 -1.58
C ASP A 85 12.11 -2.52 -2.93
N GLU A 86 11.57 -3.04 -4.03
CA GLU A 86 11.91 -2.56 -5.37
C GLU A 86 11.39 -1.15 -5.65
N ILE A 87 10.20 -0.81 -5.14
CA ILE A 87 9.65 0.56 -5.23
C ILE A 87 10.48 1.51 -4.38
N ALA A 88 10.83 1.11 -3.16
CA ALA A 88 11.66 1.90 -2.27
C ALA A 88 13.02 2.24 -2.90
N ALA A 89 13.69 1.24 -3.49
CA ALA A 89 14.94 1.45 -4.23
C ALA A 89 14.76 2.40 -5.42
N ARG A 90 13.67 2.27 -6.19
CA ARG A 90 13.39 3.11 -7.35
C ARG A 90 13.18 4.59 -7.00
N TYR A 91 12.55 4.86 -5.86
CA TYR A 91 12.18 6.22 -5.45
C TYR A 91 13.06 6.79 -4.33
N GLY A 92 14.08 6.06 -3.89
CA GLY A 92 15.02 6.52 -2.86
C GLY A 92 14.40 6.67 -1.47
N THR A 93 13.44 5.82 -1.11
CA THR A 93 12.87 5.78 0.25
C THR A 93 13.34 4.53 1.00
N ASP A 94 13.16 4.51 2.32
CA ASP A 94 13.51 3.36 3.15
C ASP A 94 12.49 2.22 2.93
N PRO A 95 12.95 1.01 2.55
CA PRO A 95 12.06 -0.11 2.25
C PRO A 95 11.25 -0.59 3.45
N GLN A 96 11.83 -0.55 4.65
CA GLN A 96 11.15 -0.98 5.87
C GLN A 96 10.06 0.02 6.24
N CYS A 97 10.37 1.31 6.25
CA CYS A 97 9.41 2.38 6.48
C CYS A 97 8.24 2.30 5.50
N LEU A 98 8.51 2.10 4.20
CA LEU A 98 7.47 1.99 3.19
C LEU A 98 6.55 0.79 3.48
N ARG A 99 7.12 -0.39 3.77
CA ARG A 99 6.34 -1.58 4.13
C ARG A 99 5.49 -1.35 5.37
N ASP A 100 6.06 -0.78 6.42
CA ASP A 100 5.36 -0.55 7.68
C ASP A 100 4.21 0.46 7.51
N SER A 101 4.46 1.56 6.78
CA SER A 101 3.46 2.60 6.52
C SER A 101 2.29 2.07 5.70
N LEU A 102 2.57 1.29 4.64
CA LEU A 102 1.53 0.66 3.84
C LEU A 102 0.74 -0.38 4.64
N SER A 103 1.43 -1.14 5.50
CA SER A 103 0.81 -2.15 6.36
C SER A 103 -0.15 -1.53 7.37
N VAL A 104 0.31 -0.52 8.11
CA VAL A 104 -0.53 0.23 9.08
C VAL A 104 -1.75 0.81 8.38
N TYR A 105 -1.55 1.52 7.27
CA TYR A 105 -2.66 2.13 6.54
C TYR A 105 -3.69 1.10 6.04
N CYS A 106 -3.23 -0.04 5.47
CA CYS A 106 -4.14 -1.09 5.03
C CYS A 106 -4.89 -1.76 6.20
N ARG A 107 -4.22 -1.96 7.35
CA ARG A 107 -4.88 -2.50 8.57
C ARG A 107 -6.00 -1.58 9.03
N GLU A 108 -5.75 -0.28 9.09
CA GLU A 108 -6.74 0.72 9.47
C GLU A 108 -7.94 0.71 8.52
N LEU A 109 -7.72 0.63 7.20
CA LEU A 109 -8.82 0.54 6.24
C LEU A 109 -9.65 -0.74 6.42
N LEU A 110 -8.99 -1.90 6.56
CA LEU A 110 -9.66 -3.19 6.76
C LEU A 110 -10.51 -3.20 8.04
N ALA A 111 -9.98 -2.61 9.13
CA ALA A 111 -10.66 -2.54 10.42
C ALA A 111 -11.80 -1.52 10.44
N ALA A 112 -11.58 -0.34 9.85
CA ALA A 112 -12.58 0.72 9.79
C ALA A 112 -13.68 0.44 8.75
N GLY A 113 -13.45 -0.48 7.81
CA GLY A 113 -14.36 -0.73 6.69
C GLY A 113 -14.46 0.46 5.73
N VAL A 114 -13.38 1.22 5.57
CA VAL A 114 -13.35 2.46 4.76
C VAL A 114 -12.70 2.18 3.42
N GLU A 115 -13.27 2.74 2.35
CA GLU A 115 -12.72 2.62 1.01
C GLU A 115 -11.39 3.38 0.86
N HIS A 116 -10.49 2.83 0.06
CA HIS A 116 -9.24 3.48 -0.25
C HIS A 116 -9.44 4.63 -1.25
N GLU A 117 -8.84 5.79 -0.98
CA GLU A 117 -8.76 6.90 -1.93
C GLU A 117 -7.32 7.41 -2.06
N PHE A 118 -6.90 7.74 -3.29
CA PHE A 118 -5.57 8.24 -3.61
C PHE A 118 -5.14 9.46 -2.76
N ARG A 119 -6.10 10.34 -2.43
CA ARG A 119 -5.84 11.57 -1.65
C ARG A 119 -5.24 11.31 -0.27
N HIS A 120 -5.40 10.11 0.29
CA HIS A 120 -4.87 9.73 1.60
C HIS A 120 -3.43 9.19 1.53
N VAL A 121 -2.93 8.80 0.35
CA VAL A 121 -1.60 8.22 0.16
C VAL A 121 -0.47 9.12 0.68
N PRO A 122 -0.47 10.46 0.45
CA PRO A 122 0.55 11.33 1.02
C PRO A 122 0.59 11.29 2.56
N GLY A 123 -0.59 11.23 3.21
CA GLY A 123 -0.69 11.12 4.67
C GLY A 123 -0.14 9.79 5.19
N ALA A 124 -0.50 8.69 4.51
CA ALA A 124 -0.02 7.34 4.84
C ALA A 124 1.51 7.22 4.77
N LEU A 125 2.17 7.95 3.86
CA LEU A 125 3.64 7.90 3.69
C LEU A 125 4.40 9.05 4.35
N SER A 126 3.72 9.91 5.10
CA SER A 126 4.31 11.13 5.67
C SER A 126 5.56 10.90 6.52
N VAL A 127 5.66 9.74 7.18
CA VAL A 127 6.83 9.36 7.99
C VAL A 127 8.03 8.87 7.18
N CYS A 128 7.81 8.41 5.94
CA CYS A 128 8.86 7.88 5.05
C CYS A 128 9.38 8.89 4.04
N VAL A 129 8.55 9.88 3.70
CA VAL A 129 8.94 10.98 2.82
C VAL A 129 9.50 12.09 3.70
N LYS A 130 10.77 11.97 4.10
CA LYS A 130 11.48 13.12 4.68
C LYS A 130 11.72 14.14 3.58
N GLU A 131 11.23 15.35 3.80
CA GLU A 131 11.59 16.53 3.00
C GLU A 131 13.13 16.62 2.93
N PRO A 132 13.73 16.85 1.75
CA PRO A 132 15.18 17.06 1.69
C PRO A 132 15.51 18.24 2.59
N ALA A 133 16.33 18.01 3.61
CA ALA A 133 16.89 19.10 4.39
C ALA A 133 17.68 19.98 3.42
N HIS A 134 17.14 21.17 3.12
CA HIS A 134 17.90 22.21 2.45
C HIS A 134 19.10 22.52 3.35
N ALA A 135 20.29 22.08 2.91
CA ALA A 135 21.59 22.41 3.48
C ALA A 135 22.32 23.33 2.49
#